data_AF-A0A6A1PZJ5-F1
#
_entry.id   AF-A0A6A1PZJ5-F1
#
_cell.length_a   1.000
_cell.length_b   1.000
_cell.length_c   1.000
_cell.angle_alpha   90.00
_cell.angle_beta   90.00
_cell.angle_gamma   90.00
#
_symmetry.space_group_name_H-M   'P 1'
#
loop_
_entity.id
_entity.type
_entity.pdbx_description
1 polymer ?
#
loop_
_entity_poly.entity_id
_entity_poly.type
_entity_poly.pdbx_seq_one_letter_code
_entity_poly.pdbx_strand_id
1 'polypeptide(L)'
;TNLPIFKLKESCVRRRYSDFEWLKNELERDSKIVVPPLPGKALKRQLPFRGDEGIFEESFIEERRQGLEQFINKIAGHPLAQNERCLHMFLQEEAIDRNYVPGKHRKQLNLSLGPGGQRLTKIFEHSRYNQKKSKSSHSTDALSTL
;
A
#
# COMPACT_ATOMS: atom_id res chain seq x y z
N THR A 1 -14.18 -4.32 4.67
CA THR A 1 -13.37 -5.38 4.04
C THR A 1 -13.67 -6.72 4.67
N ASN A 2 -13.77 -7.77 3.86
CA ASN A 2 -13.91 -9.16 4.32
C ASN A 2 -12.55 -9.87 4.45
N LEU A 3 -11.44 -9.17 4.18
CA LEU A 3 -10.11 -9.75 4.23
C LEU A 3 -9.63 -9.93 5.68
N PRO A 4 -9.14 -11.13 6.08
CA PRO A 4 -8.76 -11.43 7.46
C PRO A 4 -7.49 -10.70 7.93
N ILE A 5 -6.74 -10.09 7.01
CA ILE A 5 -5.53 -9.32 7.33
C ILE A 5 -5.84 -8.02 8.07
N PHE A 6 -7.07 -7.51 7.93
CA PHE A 6 -7.54 -6.29 8.58
C PHE A 6 -8.22 -6.64 9.90
N LYS A 7 -7.86 -5.93 10.99
CA LYS A 7 -8.44 -6.19 12.32
C LYS A 7 -9.93 -5.90 12.38
N LEU A 8 -10.33 -4.78 11.78
CA LEU A 8 -11.72 -4.34 11.70
C LEU A 8 -12.29 -4.65 10.32
N LYS A 9 -13.49 -5.23 10.29
CA LYS A 9 -14.25 -5.44 9.05
C LYS A 9 -14.73 -4.11 8.45
N GLU A 10 -15.00 -3.13 9.31
CA GLU A 10 -15.40 -1.78 8.94
C GLU A 10 -14.64 -0.78 9.81
N SER A 11 -14.07 0.25 9.20
CA SER A 11 -13.41 1.35 9.90
C SER A 11 -13.67 2.66 9.14
N CYS A 12 -13.81 3.76 9.90
CA CYS A 12 -13.92 5.10 9.36
C CYS A 12 -12.92 5.99 10.09
N VAL A 13 -11.97 6.56 9.35
CA VAL A 13 -10.90 7.41 9.90
C VAL A 13 -10.76 8.65 9.05
N ARG A 14 -10.47 9.79 9.69
CA ARG A 14 -10.19 11.04 8.98
C ARG A 14 -8.69 11.16 8.74
N ARG A 15 -8.30 11.49 7.51
CA ARG A 15 -6.89 11.65 7.09
C ARG A 15 -6.72 12.93 6.30
N ARG A 16 -5.64 13.65 6.58
CA ARG A 16 -5.23 14.84 5.82
C ARG A 16 -4.36 14.42 4.65
N TYR A 17 -4.24 15.27 3.64
CA TYR A 17 -3.35 15.01 2.49
C TYR A 17 -1.91 14.67 2.91
N SER A 18 -1.36 15.36 3.91
CA SER A 18 -0.03 15.08 4.46
C SER A 18 0.12 13.67 5.04
N ASP A 19 -0.97 13.06 5.49
CA ASP A 19 -0.97 11.69 5.99
C ASP A 19 -0.85 10.68 4.85
N PHE A 20 -1.44 10.98 3.69
CA PHE A 20 -1.25 10.19 2.47
C PHE A 20 0.18 10.28 1.95
N GLU A 21 0.80 11.46 2.02
CA GLU A 21 2.22 11.62 1.69
C GLU A 21 3.11 10.79 2.61
N TRP A 22 2.82 10.81 3.92
CA TRP A 22 3.51 9.97 4.88
C TRP A 22 3.38 8.48 4.49
N LEU A 23 2.17 7.98 4.25
CA LEU A 23 1.95 6.58 3.86
C LEU A 23 2.73 6.22 2.58
N LYS A 24 2.70 7.08 1.57
CA LYS A 24 3.46 6.91 0.33
C LYS A 24 4.96 6.76 0.63
N ASN A 25 5.54 7.67 1.40
CA ASN A 25 6.97 7.65 1.72
C ASN A 25 7.37 6.39 2.51
N GLU A 26 6.53 5.95 3.44
CA GLU A 26 6.77 4.71 4.21
C GLU A 26 6.75 3.47 3.30
N LEU A 27 5.79 3.41 2.38
CA LEU A 27 5.70 2.30 1.43
C LEU A 27 6.84 2.31 0.41
N GLU A 28 7.28 3.48 -0.07
CA GLU A 28 8.42 3.59 -0.99
C GLU A 28 9.76 3.23 -0.33
N ARG A 29 9.90 3.48 0.98
CA ARG A 29 11.14 3.19 1.71
C ARG A 29 11.31 1.70 1.96
N ASP A 30 10.26 1.02 2.43
CA ASP A 30 10.37 -0.34 2.96
C ASP A 30 9.71 -1.40 2.07
N SER A 31 8.76 -1.02 1.21
CA SER A 31 8.02 -1.93 0.36
C SER A 31 8.56 -1.89 -1.07
N LYS A 32 8.80 -3.06 -1.67
CA LYS A 32 9.24 -3.19 -3.08
C LYS A 32 8.09 -3.00 -4.08
N ILE A 33 7.09 -2.19 -3.71
CA ILE A 33 5.90 -1.95 -4.51
C ILE A 33 6.05 -0.68 -5.32
N VAL A 34 5.42 -0.65 -6.49
CA VAL A 34 5.27 0.58 -7.26
C VAL A 34 4.13 1.37 -6.64
N VAL A 35 4.46 2.40 -5.87
CA VAL A 35 3.47 3.25 -5.20
C VAL A 35 2.82 4.19 -6.24
N PRO A 36 1.48 4.20 -6.37
CA PRO A 36 0.81 5.12 -7.29
C PRO A 36 1.09 6.59 -6.95
N PRO A 37 1.06 7.50 -7.94
CA PRO A 37 1.22 8.91 -7.67
C PRO A 37 0.04 9.44 -6.86
N LEU A 38 0.32 10.37 -5.94
CA LEU A 38 -0.71 11.15 -5.25
C LEU A 38 -1.19 12.29 -6.16
N PRO A 39 -2.45 12.72 -6.03
CA PRO A 39 -2.91 13.95 -6.69
C PRO A 39 -2.01 15.11 -6.28
N GLY A 40 -1.64 15.96 -7.24
CA GLY A 40 -0.55 16.93 -7.07
C GLY A 40 -0.72 17.87 -5.87
N LYS A 41 0.42 18.21 -5.24
CA LYS A 41 0.49 19.34 -4.30
C LYS A 41 0.15 20.62 -5.07
N ALA A 42 -1.08 21.10 -4.90
CA ALA A 42 -1.55 22.32 -5.54
C ALA A 42 -0.97 23.58 -4.88
N LEU A 43 0.36 23.67 -4.79
CA LEU A 43 1.08 24.77 -4.18
C LEU A 43 0.75 26.11 -4.87
N LYS A 44 0.54 26.07 -6.20
CA LYS A 44 0.08 27.23 -6.98
C LYS A 44 -1.31 27.74 -6.56
N ARG A 45 -2.19 26.85 -6.09
CA ARG A 45 -3.54 27.20 -5.61
C ARG A 45 -3.55 27.76 -4.18
N GLN A 46 -2.42 27.72 -3.47
CA GLN A 46 -2.26 28.33 -2.14
C GLN A 46 -1.77 29.79 -2.20
N LEU A 47 -1.40 30.28 -3.38
CA LEU A 47 -0.91 31.65 -3.54
C LEU A 47 -2.05 32.67 -3.31
N PRO A 48 -1.76 33.81 -2.66
CA PRO A 48 -2.73 34.89 -2.50
C PRO A 48 -3.03 35.59 -3.84
N PHE A 49 -4.13 36.35 -3.89
CA PHE A 49 -4.56 37.16 -5.05
C PHE A 49 -4.95 36.36 -6.30
N ARG A 50 -5.63 35.23 -6.12
CA ARG A 50 -6.23 34.46 -7.21
C ARG A 50 -7.65 34.95 -7.51
N GLY A 51 -8.11 34.75 -8.75
CA GLY A 51 -9.50 35.00 -9.15
C GLY A 51 -10.44 33.81 -8.89
N ASP A 52 -9.95 32.75 -8.26
CA ASP A 52 -10.68 31.55 -7.85
C ASP A 52 -10.56 31.33 -6.33
N GLU A 53 -11.35 30.41 -5.79
CA GLU A 53 -11.33 30.01 -4.37
C GLU A 53 -10.09 29.15 -3.99
N GLY A 54 -9.10 29.02 -4.89
CA GLY A 54 -7.83 28.35 -4.65
C GLY A 54 -7.97 26.89 -4.22
N ILE A 55 -7.62 26.61 -2.96
CA ILE A 55 -7.71 25.25 -2.37
C ILE A 55 -9.12 24.91 -1.85
N PHE A 56 -10.02 25.90 -1.78
CA PHE A 56 -11.40 25.73 -1.33
C PHE A 56 -12.38 25.58 -2.50
N GLU A 57 -11.88 25.61 -3.74
CA GLU A 57 -12.68 25.35 -4.92
C GLU A 57 -13.24 23.92 -4.88
N GLU A 58 -14.57 23.77 -5.00
CA GLU A 58 -15.27 22.48 -4.90
C GLU A 58 -14.75 21.45 -5.93
N SER A 59 -14.53 21.90 -7.17
CA SER A 59 -14.00 21.08 -8.27
C SER A 59 -12.64 20.46 -7.90
N PHE A 60 -11.79 21.25 -7.25
CA PHE A 60 -10.47 20.86 -6.83
C PHE A 60 -10.50 19.90 -5.62
N ILE A 61 -11.39 20.16 -4.66
CA ILE A 61 -11.61 19.27 -3.51
C ILE A 61 -12.07 17.89 -4.00
N GLU A 62 -13.02 17.86 -4.93
CA GLU A 62 -13.58 16.62 -5.46
C GLU A 62 -12.58 15.85 -6.34
N GLU A 63 -11.85 16.52 -7.23
CA GLU A 63 -10.76 15.91 -8.01
C GLU A 63 -9.71 15.27 -7.09
N ARG A 64 -9.31 16.00 -6.03
CA ARG A 64 -8.39 15.49 -5.03
C ARG A 64 -8.97 14.30 -4.28
N ARG A 65 -10.24 14.36 -3.86
CA ARG A 65 -10.93 13.26 -3.15
C ARG A 65 -10.89 11.98 -4.00
N GLN A 66 -11.25 12.08 -5.27
CA GLN A 66 -11.23 10.96 -6.22
C GLN A 66 -9.80 10.41 -6.42
N GLY A 67 -8.80 11.28 -6.56
CA GLY A 67 -7.41 10.86 -6.69
C GLY A 67 -6.89 10.13 -5.45
N LEU A 68 -7.25 10.61 -4.26
CA LEU A 68 -6.88 9.97 -2.99
C LEU A 68 -7.61 8.62 -2.80
N GLU A 69 -8.87 8.54 -3.22
CA GLU A 69 -9.65 7.30 -3.21
C GLU A 69 -9.02 6.24 -4.13
N GLN A 70 -8.65 6.61 -5.36
CA GLN A 70 -7.98 5.71 -6.29
C GLN A 70 -6.62 5.24 -5.74
N PHE A 71 -5.84 6.15 -5.15
CA PHE A 71 -4.57 5.83 -4.52
C PHE A 71 -4.74 4.78 -3.42
N ILE A 72 -5.65 5.02 -2.46
CA ILE A 72 -5.79 4.13 -1.32
C ILE A 72 -6.39 2.78 -1.71
N ASN A 73 -7.30 2.74 -2.68
CA ASN A 73 -7.86 1.48 -3.18
C ASN A 73 -6.78 0.61 -3.85
N LYS A 74 -5.89 1.21 -4.65
CA LYS A 74 -4.76 0.49 -5.26
C LYS A 74 -3.79 -0.05 -4.21
N ILE A 75 -3.46 0.76 -3.20
CA ILE A 75 -2.56 0.33 -2.11
C ILE A 75 -3.21 -0.76 -1.26
N ALA A 76 -4.47 -0.58 -0.83
CA ALA A 76 -5.18 -1.54 0.01
C ALA A 76 -5.42 -2.88 -0.70
N GLY A 77 -5.53 -2.88 -2.03
CA GLY A 77 -5.62 -4.10 -2.84
C GLY A 77 -4.28 -4.83 -3.05
N HIS A 78 -3.14 -4.19 -2.76
CA HIS A 78 -1.83 -4.76 -3.06
C HIS A 78 -1.34 -5.72 -1.96
N PRO A 79 -1.08 -7.02 -2.24
CA PRO A 79 -0.74 -8.00 -1.20
C PRO A 79 0.49 -7.65 -0.36
N LEU A 80 1.52 -7.07 -0.96
CA LEU A 80 2.70 -6.64 -0.22
C LEU A 80 2.43 -5.43 0.68
N ALA A 81 1.55 -4.51 0.27
CA ALA A 81 1.19 -3.35 1.09
C ALA A 81 0.30 -3.77 2.27
N GLN A 82 -0.57 -4.77 2.07
CA GLN A 82 -1.39 -5.36 3.13
C GLN A 82 -0.56 -5.96 4.28
N ASN A 83 0.70 -6.36 4.02
CA ASN A 83 1.60 -6.86 5.07
C ASN A 83 2.28 -5.73 5.86
N GLU A 84 2.18 -4.47 5.41
CA GLU A 84 2.86 -3.35 6.04
C GLU A 84 2.03 -2.73 7.16
N ARG A 85 2.64 -2.54 8.33
CA ARG A 85 1.92 -1.98 9.49
C ARG A 85 1.48 -0.54 9.27
N CYS A 86 2.25 0.24 8.48
CA CYS A 86 1.87 1.61 8.15
C CYS A 86 0.50 1.70 7.47
N LEU A 87 0.13 0.72 6.62
CA LEU A 87 -1.18 0.67 5.97
C LEU A 87 -2.31 0.43 6.97
N HIS A 88 -2.12 -0.51 7.92
CA HIS A 88 -3.12 -0.79 8.96
C HIS A 88 -3.33 0.41 9.88
N MET A 89 -2.23 1.05 10.30
CA MET A 89 -2.29 2.27 11.11
C MET A 89 -3.01 3.39 10.36
N PHE A 90 -2.73 3.52 9.06
CA PHE A 90 -3.40 4.51 8.22
C PHE A 90 -4.91 4.26 8.10
N LEU A 91 -5.36 3.02 7.94
CA LEU A 91 -6.77 2.68 7.65
C LEU A 91 -7.65 2.43 8.89
N GLN A 92 -7.06 2.03 10.02
CA GLN A 92 -7.82 1.50 11.16
C GLN A 92 -7.61 2.24 12.48
N GLU A 93 -6.48 2.90 12.67
CA GLU A 93 -6.19 3.62 13.93
C GLU A 93 -6.73 5.05 13.85
N GLU A 94 -7.09 5.68 14.97
CA GLU A 94 -7.63 7.04 14.92
C GLU A 94 -6.53 8.06 14.55
N ALA A 95 -5.33 7.88 15.10
CA ALA A 95 -4.17 8.73 14.87
C ALA A 95 -3.00 7.93 14.27
N ILE A 96 -2.16 8.61 13.49
CA ILE A 96 -0.91 8.07 12.97
C ILE A 96 0.21 8.36 13.97
N ASP A 97 0.87 7.31 14.46
CA ASP A 97 2.07 7.47 15.27
C ASP A 97 3.22 8.03 14.45
N ARG A 98 3.66 9.26 14.77
CA ARG A 98 4.77 9.94 14.08
C ARG A 98 6.13 9.36 14.43
N ASN A 99 6.24 8.60 15.51
CA ASN A 99 7.44 7.88 15.92
C ASN A 99 7.48 6.45 15.38
N TYR A 100 6.63 6.14 14.40
CA TYR A 100 6.59 4.84 13.77
C TYR A 100 7.96 4.45 13.20
N VAL A 101 8.46 3.30 13.64
CA VAL A 101 9.69 2.69 13.12
C VAL A 101 9.34 1.38 12.41
N PRO A 102 9.64 1.28 11.11
CA PRO A 102 9.46 0.04 10.34
C PRO A 102 10.17 -1.14 10.99
N GLY A 103 9.59 -2.34 10.86
CA GLY A 103 10.23 -3.59 11.28
C GLY A 103 10.11 -3.97 12.76
N LYS A 104 9.76 -3.05 13.68
CA LYS A 104 9.60 -3.40 15.12
C LYS A 104 8.39 -4.32 15.42
N HIS A 105 7.39 -4.37 14.55
CA HIS A 105 6.09 -5.04 14.84
C HIS A 105 5.71 -6.19 13.90
N ARG A 106 6.68 -6.80 13.20
CA ARG A 106 6.44 -7.97 12.33
C ARG A 106 5.85 -9.20 13.03
N LYS A 107 5.75 -9.19 14.37
CA LYS A 107 5.25 -10.30 15.19
C LYS A 107 3.73 -10.32 15.44
N GLN A 108 2.96 -9.31 15.01
CA GLN A 108 1.56 -9.16 15.46
C GLN A 108 0.49 -9.30 14.36
N LEU A 109 0.83 -9.57 13.10
CA LEU A 109 -0.17 -9.80 12.03
C LEU A 109 -0.66 -11.27 11.96
N ASN A 110 -0.41 -12.09 12.98
CA ASN A 110 -0.93 -13.46 13.06
C ASN A 110 -1.56 -13.70 14.44
N LEU A 111 -2.82 -13.33 14.63
CA LEU A 111 -3.60 -13.82 15.78
C LEU A 111 -5.10 -13.94 15.47
N SER A 112 -5.42 -14.57 14.34
CA SER A 112 -6.67 -15.34 14.25
C SER A 112 -6.35 -16.72 13.69
N LEU A 113 -6.06 -17.66 14.59
CA LEU A 113 -6.06 -19.08 14.28
C LEU A 113 -7.51 -19.51 14.01
N GLY A 114 -7.81 -19.85 12.76
CA GLY A 114 -8.96 -20.70 12.46
C GLY A 114 -8.69 -22.13 12.97
N PRO A 115 -9.74 -22.92 13.27
CA PRO A 115 -9.61 -24.32 13.63
C PRO A 115 -9.06 -25.08 12.42
N GLY A 116 -7.76 -25.36 12.42
CA GLY A 116 -7.07 -25.95 11.25
C GLY A 116 -5.58 -25.63 11.10
N GLY A 117 -4.99 -24.80 11.96
CA GLY A 117 -3.56 -24.88 12.32
C GLY A 117 -2.52 -24.76 11.19
N GLN A 118 -2.74 -23.95 10.15
CA GLN A 118 -1.67 -23.61 9.20
C GLN A 118 -1.44 -22.10 9.08
N ARG A 119 -0.17 -21.70 9.24
CA ARG A 119 0.33 -20.32 9.26
C ARG A 119 0.35 -19.73 7.85
N LEU A 120 -0.42 -18.66 7.60
CA LEU A 120 -0.53 -17.98 6.29
C LEU A 120 0.81 -17.49 5.70
N THR A 121 1.84 -17.30 6.54
CA THR A 121 3.18 -16.92 6.07
C THR A 121 3.85 -17.98 5.19
N LYS A 122 3.38 -19.24 5.22
CA LYS A 122 3.94 -20.30 4.37
C LYS A 122 3.39 -20.33 2.94
N ILE A 123 2.28 -19.64 2.64
CA ILE A 123 1.65 -19.69 1.31
C ILE A 123 2.42 -18.84 0.30
N PHE A 124 2.95 -17.68 0.71
CA PHE A 124 3.71 -16.79 -0.19
C PHE A 124 5.16 -17.24 -0.44
N GLU A 125 5.77 -18.02 0.46
CA GLU A 125 7.08 -18.63 0.20
C GLU A 125 7.00 -19.77 -0.82
N HIS A 126 5.93 -20.58 -0.78
CA HIS A 126 5.79 -21.73 -1.68
C HIS A 126 5.57 -21.32 -3.15
N SER A 127 4.91 -20.19 -3.40
CA SER A 127 4.74 -19.65 -4.76
C SER A 127 6.07 -19.15 -5.36
N ARG A 128 6.97 -18.62 -4.52
CA ARG A 128 8.30 -18.13 -4.94
C ARG A 128 9.28 -19.26 -5.26
N TYR A 129 9.10 -20.45 -4.69
CA TYR A 129 9.91 -21.63 -5.03
C TYR A 129 9.58 -22.15 -6.45
N ASN A 130 8.29 -22.20 -6.82
CA ASN A 130 7.90 -22.71 -8.14
C ASN A 130 8.23 -21.78 -9.31
N GLN A 131 8.35 -20.47 -9.09
CA GLN A 131 8.70 -19.53 -10.18
C GLN A 131 10.20 -19.48 -10.51
N LYS A 132 11.08 -19.96 -9.61
CA LYS A 132 12.53 -20.03 -9.88
C LYS A 132 12.93 -21.28 -10.68
N LYS A 133 12.12 -22.35 -10.65
CA LYS A 133 12.42 -23.60 -11.36
C LYS A 133 12.05 -23.57 -12.85
N SER A 134 11.18 -22.65 -13.28
CA SER A 134 10.75 -22.55 -14.68
C SER A 134 11.69 -21.73 -15.58
N LYS A 135 12.76 -21.13 -15.05
CA LYS A 135 13.71 -20.31 -15.82
C LYS A 135 15.10 -20.93 -16.04
N SER A 136 15.34 -22.17 -15.61
CA SER A 136 16.67 -22.81 -15.71
C SER A 136 16.76 -23.98 -16.68
N SER A 137 15.76 -24.22 -17.51
CA SER A 137 15.81 -25.26 -18.56
C SER A 137 15.50 -24.62 -19.89
N HIS A 138 16.50 -24.08 -20.58
CA HIS A 138 16.60 -23.93 -22.04
C HIS A 138 18.01 -23.36 -22.34
N SER A 139 19.01 -24.24 -22.35
CA SER A 139 20.28 -23.99 -23.04
C SER A 139 21.04 -25.30 -23.25
N THR A 140 20.53 -26.10 -24.18
CA THR A 140 21.28 -26.93 -25.14
C THR A 140 20.32 -26.94 -26.34
N ASP A 141 20.66 -26.46 -27.52
CA ASP A 141 21.53 -27.15 -28.45
C ASP A 141 22.11 -26.14 -29.46
N ALA A 142 23.44 -26.10 -29.56
CA ALA A 142 24.14 -25.57 -30.72
C ALA A 142 25.09 -26.67 -31.19
N LEU A 143 24.59 -27.56 -32.05
CA LEU A 143 25.39 -28.45 -32.89
C LEU A 143 24.81 -28.30 -34.30
N SER A 144 25.54 -27.62 -35.18
CA SER A 144 26.40 -28.25 -36.19
C SER A 144 25.59 -28.98 -37.26
N THR A 145 25.40 -28.36 -38.41
CA THR A 145 25.33 -29.09 -39.68
C THR A 145 25.91 -28.21 -40.79
N LEU A 146 26.76 -28.87 -41.57
CA LEU A 146 27.54 -28.45 -42.73
C LEU A 146 26.73 -27.76 -43.83
#